data_AF-A0A414BS50-F1
#
_entry.id   AF-A0A414BS50-F1
#
_cell.length_a   1.000
_cell.length_b   1.000
_cell.length_c   1.000
_cell.angle_alpha   90.00
_cell.angle_beta   90.00
_cell.angle_gamma   90.00
#
_symmetry.space_group_name_H-M   'P 1'
#
loop_
_entity.id
_entity.type
_entity.pdbx_description
1 polymer ?
#
loop_
_entity_poly.entity_id
_entity_poly.type
_entity_poly.pdbx_seq_one_letter_code
_entity_poly.pdbx_strand_id
1 'polypeptide(L)' 'MCTYSITPDYVAWLIKRRELFKQATGTKKTLHLTMITSYGVEHNAGWQNIQNEVVLDDLFKVE' A
#
# COMPACT_ATOMS: atom_id res chain seq x y z
N MET A 1 -14.63 12.94 -4.77
CA MET A 1 -13.69 12.37 -3.78
C MET A 1 -12.33 12.30 -4.47
N CYS A 2 -11.26 12.71 -3.79
CA CYS A 2 -9.91 12.77 -4.38
C CYS A 2 -9.14 11.52 -3.94
N THR A 3 -8.94 10.58 -4.86
CA THR A 3 -8.12 9.39 -4.61
C THR A 3 -6.65 9.76 -4.67
N TYR A 4 -5.81 8.99 -3.98
CA TYR A 4 -4.37 9.21 -4.03
C TYR A 4 -3.74 8.49 -5.23
N SER A 5 -3.05 9.23 -6.10
CA SER A 5 -2.30 8.63 -7.21
C SER A 5 -0.91 8.18 -6.76
N ILE A 6 -0.61 6.89 -6.91
CA ILE A 6 0.69 6.33 -6.54
C ILE A 6 1.72 6.73 -7.59
N THR A 7 2.69 7.55 -7.20
CA THR A 7 3.75 8.01 -8.12
C THR A 7 4.82 6.93 -8.33
N PRO A 8 5.54 6.94 -9.47
CA PRO A 8 6.63 6.00 -9.73
C PRO A 8 7.71 6.00 -8.64
N ASP A 9 8.10 7.18 -8.15
CA ASP A 9 9.10 7.31 -7.09
C ASP A 9 8.62 6.68 -5.78
N TYR A 10 7.33 6.83 -5.46
CA TYR A 10 6.75 6.24 -4.27
C TYR A 10 6.66 4.71 -4.37
N VAL A 11 6.35 4.17 -5.56
CA VAL A 11 6.42 2.72 -5.82
C VAL A 11 7.83 2.18 -5.59
N ALA A 12 8.85 2.84 -6.15
CA ALA A 12 10.25 2.44 -5.97
C ALA A 12 10.65 2.43 -4.49
N TRP A 13 10.19 3.44 -3.75
CA TRP A 13 10.40 3.53 -2.31
C TRP A 13 9.69 2.39 -1.54
N LEU A 14 8.44 2.06 -1.87
CA LEU A 14 7.68 0.97 -1.24
C LEU A 14 8.36 -0.39 -1.45
N ILE A 15 8.80 -0.67 -2.68
CA ILE A 15 9.53 -1.89 -3.02
C ILE A 15 10.82 -1.97 -2.20
N LYS A 16 11.61 -0.88 -2.17
CA LYS A 16 12.85 -0.83 -1.38
C LYS A 16 12.60 -1.12 0.10
N ARG A 17 11.54 -0.56 0.69
CA ARG A 17 11.18 -0.81 2.10
C ARG A 17 10.77 -2.26 2.35
N ARG A 18 10.00 -2.86 1.45
CA ARG A 18 9.63 -4.28 1.55
C ARG A 18 10.85 -5.19 1.52
N GLU A 19 11.79 -4.94 0.61
CA GLU A 19 13.02 -5.75 0.53
C GLU A 19 13.91 -5.54 1.75
N LEU A 20 14.04 -4.31 2.26
CA LEU A 20 14.77 -4.02 3.50
C LEU A 20 14.16 -4.75 4.70
N PHE A 21 12.83 -4.76 4.82
CA PHE A 21 12.14 -5.51 5.88
C PHE A 21 12.44 -7.00 5.77
N LYS A 22 12.33 -7.57 4.57
CA LYS A 22 12.63 -8.99 4.32
C LYS A 22 14.06 -9.35 4.71
N GLN A 23 15.04 -8.49 4.38
CA GLN A 23 16.44 -8.68 4.74
C GLN A 23 16.65 -8.59 6.25
N ALA A 24 16.08 -7.57 6.90
CA ALA A 24 16.25 -7.33 8.33
C ALA A 24 15.63 -8.43 9.21
N THR A 25 14.48 -8.98 8.82
CA THR A 25 13.80 -10.01 9.61
C THR A 25 14.10 -11.44 9.17
N GLY A 26 14.72 -11.65 8.00
CA GLY A 26 14.96 -12.97 7.42
C GLY A 26 13.69 -13.76 7.11
N THR A 27 12.53 -13.08 6.99
CA THR A 27 11.25 -13.77 6.81
C THR A 27 11.16 -14.43 5.43
N LYS A 28 10.66 -15.66 5.41
CA LYS A 28 10.31 -16.40 4.19
C LYS A 28 8.82 -16.28 3.85
N LYS A 29 8.03 -15.65 4.71
CA LYS A 29 6.60 -15.43 4.48
C LYS A 29 6.41 -14.37 3.39
N THR A 30 5.36 -14.51 2.59
CA THR A 30 4.93 -13.50 1.63
C THR A 30 4.57 -12.22 2.36
N LEU A 31 5.04 -11.08 1.85
CA LEU A 31 4.74 -9.75 2.38
C LEU A 31 3.67 -9.10 1.50
N HIS A 32 2.52 -8.80 2.08
CA HIS A 32 1.44 -8.07 1.41
C HIS A 32 1.49 -6.59 1.80
N LEU A 33 1.67 -5.72 0.82
CA LEU A 33 1.58 -4.27 1.02
C LEU A 33 0.11 -3.86 1.03
N THR A 34 -0.27 -3.14 2.08
CA THR A 34 -1.63 -2.60 2.26
C THR A 34 -1.54 -1.09 2.35
N MET A 35 -2.28 -0.38 1.49
CA MET A 35 -2.38 1.07 1.54
C MET A 35 -3.60 1.47 2.37
N ILE A 36 -3.41 2.34 3.35
CA ILE A 36 -4.50 2.92 4.14
C ILE A 36 -4.64 4.38 3.71
N THR A 37 -5.82 4.74 3.22
CA THR A 37 -6.08 6.09 2.69
C THR A 37 -7.46 6.58 3.10
N SER A 38 -7.73 7.87 2.94
CA SER A 38 -9.04 8.44 3.26
C SER A 38 -10.12 8.03 2.27
N TYR A 39 -9.83 8.11 0.98
CA TYR A 39 -10.80 7.90 -0.10
C TYR A 39 -10.35 6.88 -1.14
N GLY A 40 -9.31 6.12 -0.82
CA GLY A 40 -8.73 5.13 -1.73
C GLY A 40 -7.54 5.64 -2.52
N VAL A 41 -7.00 4.74 -3.34
CA VAL A 41 -5.93 5.01 -4.30
C VAL A 41 -6.45 4.93 -5.72
N GLU A 42 -5.82 5.68 -6.62
CA GLU A 42 -6.07 5.53 -8.04
C GLU A 42 -5.49 4.19 -8.53
N HIS A 43 -6.28 3.42 -9.30
CA HIS A 43 -5.86 2.16 -9.91
C HIS A 43 -4.95 2.40 -11.13
N ASN A 44 -3.83 3.08 -10.90
CA ASN A 44 -2.82 3.40 -11.90
C ASN A 44 -1.75 2.28 -11.99
N ALA A 45 -0.71 2.49 -12.79
CA ALA A 45 0.37 1.50 -12.94
C ALA A 45 1.06 1.13 -11.61
N GLY A 46 1.12 2.06 -10.65
CA GLY A 46 1.69 1.82 -9.33
C GLY A 46 0.85 0.89 -8.45
N TRP A 47 -0.47 0.85 -8.66
CA TRP A 47 -1.41 0.01 -7.90
C TRP A 47 -1.06 -1.49 -7.97
N GLN A 48 -0.48 -1.96 -9.08
CA GLN A 48 -0.07 -3.36 -9.24
C GLN A 48 0.96 -3.84 -8.20
N ASN A 49 1.64 -2.91 -7.51
CA ASN A 49 2.65 -3.23 -6.50
C ASN A 49 2.08 -3.39 -5.09
N ILE A 50 0.83 -2.97 -4.85
CA ILE A 50 0.10 -3.14 -3.60
C ILE A 50 -0.91 -4.28 -3.73
N GLN A 51 -1.21 -4.97 -2.63
CA GLN A 51 -2.09 -6.15 -2.65
C GLN A 51 -3.44 -5.86 -2.01
N ASN A 52 -3.49 -4.91 -1.08
CA ASN A 52 -4.72 -4.51 -0.41
C ASN A 52 -4.81 -2.99 -0.29
N GLU A 53 -6.03 -2.52 -0.15
CA GLU A 53 -6.41 -1.13 0.05
C GLU A 53 -7.47 -1.08 1.14
N VAL A 54 -7.34 -0.11 2.04
CA VAL A 54 -8.27 0.14 3.15
C VAL A 54 -8.61 1.63 3.14
N VAL A 55 -9.90 1.94 3.17
CA VAL A 55 -10.40 3.32 3.24
C VAL A 55 -10.90 3.67 4.65
N LEU A 56 -11.12 4.96 4.94
CA LEU A 56 -11.59 5.37 6.27
C LEU A 56 -12.92 4.71 6.66
N ASP A 57 -13.83 4.51 5.70
CA ASP A 57 -15.12 3.88 5.94
C ASP A 57 -14.98 2.41 6.40
N ASP A 58 -13.89 1.72 6.02
CA ASP A 58 -13.59 0.36 6.50
C ASP A 58 -13.15 0.37 7.97
N LEU A 59 -12.50 1.45 8.40
CA LEU A 59 -11.92 1.60 9.74
C LEU A 59 -12.92 2.17 10.75
N PHE A 60 -13.79 3.06 10.30
CA PHE A 60 -14.73 3.80 11.14
C PHE A 60 -16.15 3.57 10.64
N LYS A 61 -16.86 2.68 11.32
CA LYS A 61 -18.31 2.56 11.17
C LYS A 61 -18.97 3.58 12.08
N VAL A 62 -19.82 4.42 11.52
CA VAL A 62 -20.75 5.23 12.32
C VAL A 62 -21.83 4.27 12.80
N GLU A 63 -21.81 3.95 14.09
CA GLU A 63 -22.91 3.23 14.77
C GLU A 63 -24.12 4.13 14.97
#